data_AF-A0A366AYP5-F1
#
_entry.id   AF-A0A366AYP5-F1
#
_cell.length_a   1.000
_cell.length_b   1.000
_cell.length_c   1.000
_cell.angle_alpha   90.00
_cell.angle_beta   90.00
_cell.angle_gamma   90.00
#
_symmetry.space_group_name_H-M   'P 1'
#
loop_
_entity.id
_entity.type
_entity.pdbx_description
1 polymer ?
#
loop_
_entity_poly.entity_id
_entity_poly.type
_entity_poly.pdbx_seq_one_letter_code
_entity_poly.pdbx_strand_id
1 'polypeptide(L)'
;MKLTTQQIAQIEETLVLNGLVYQDVKLELLDHIASEIEERLSSEKMSFDIVFKAVFEKWEQSLEISSSGNWLGAFFKAPRVVIEKLVTYSKMQVVFILMSALVFGFVLALIVSNIQSQQTFNSLNLGLKGAYLILVLATVLGLFLIWYSKIKTTYGRLFLYRGWLVFLFFFQFNINNEPLKHFDNNNSFLYNFISCLLIGFPFTYSFFQLLLTVKHYKIVKKLKLV
;
A
#
# COMPACT_ATOMS: atom_id res chain seq x y z
N MET A 1 -24.68 -20.63 19.28
CA MET A 1 -25.94 -20.40 18.54
C MET A 1 -25.55 -19.67 17.28
N LYS A 2 -26.09 -20.02 16.10
CA LYS A 2 -25.78 -19.29 14.87
C LYS A 2 -26.66 -18.06 14.73
N LEU A 3 -26.09 -16.95 14.26
CA LEU A 3 -26.85 -15.73 13.97
C LEU A 3 -27.74 -15.89 12.75
N THR A 4 -28.88 -15.19 12.77
CA THR A 4 -29.76 -15.08 11.60
C THR A 4 -29.17 -14.11 10.58
N THR A 5 -29.60 -14.22 9.32
CA THR A 5 -29.19 -13.28 8.27
C THR A 5 -29.53 -11.82 8.61
N GLN A 6 -30.64 -11.59 9.31
CA GLN A 6 -31.04 -10.25 9.77
C GLN A 6 -30.06 -9.69 10.82
N GLN A 7 -29.63 -10.54 11.76
CA GLN A 7 -28.65 -10.15 12.78
C GLN A 7 -27.28 -9.87 12.17
N ILE A 8 -26.85 -10.67 11.19
CA ILE A 8 -25.60 -10.41 10.44
C ILE A 8 -25.70 -9.10 9.66
N ALA A 9 -26.83 -8.84 9.00
CA ALA A 9 -27.06 -7.57 8.30
C ALA A 9 -27.00 -6.37 9.25
N GLN A 10 -27.54 -6.49 10.47
CA GLN A 10 -27.47 -5.44 11.49
C GLN A 10 -26.04 -5.16 11.94
N ILE A 11 -25.20 -6.19 12.08
CA ILE A 11 -23.77 -6.03 12.37
C ILE A 11 -23.08 -5.30 11.21
N GLU A 12 -23.33 -5.73 9.97
CA GLU A 12 -22.74 -5.12 8.79
C GLU A 12 -23.14 -3.64 8.63
N GLU A 13 -24.42 -3.32 8.81
CA GLU A 13 -24.93 -1.96 8.77
C GLU A 13 -24.23 -1.08 9.83
N THR A 14 -24.10 -1.59 11.05
CA THR A 14 -23.44 -0.87 12.14
C THR A 14 -21.97 -0.60 11.85
N LEU A 15 -21.26 -1.56 11.24
CA LEU A 15 -19.88 -1.35 10.78
C LEU A 15 -19.79 -0.26 9.70
N VAL A 16 -20.72 -0.25 8.74
CA VAL A 16 -20.78 0.78 7.68
C VAL A 16 -21.08 2.17 8.26
N LEU A 17 -22.01 2.27 9.21
CA LEU A 17 -22.34 3.52 9.90
C LEU A 17 -21.14 4.08 10.68
N ASN A 18 -20.27 3.20 11.19
CA ASN A 18 -19.00 3.58 11.80
C ASN A 18 -17.88 3.87 10.78
N GLY A 19 -18.19 3.97 9.49
CA GLY A 19 -17.25 4.37 8.45
C GLY A 19 -16.38 3.23 7.89
N LEU A 20 -16.68 1.96 8.21
CA LEU A 20 -15.93 0.82 7.69
C LEU A 20 -16.36 0.46 6.26
N VAL A 21 -15.82 1.21 5.30
CA VAL A 21 -16.14 1.07 3.85
C VAL A 21 -15.18 0.18 3.07
N TYR A 22 -14.11 -0.33 3.69
CA TYR A 22 -13.10 -1.16 3.05
C TYR A 22 -13.46 -2.64 3.18
N GLN A 23 -13.78 -3.30 2.07
CA GLN A 23 -14.36 -4.65 2.06
C GLN A 23 -13.46 -5.69 2.74
N ASP A 24 -12.14 -5.56 2.59
CA ASP A 24 -11.17 -6.50 3.18
C ASP A 24 -11.17 -6.47 4.71
N VAL A 25 -11.24 -5.30 5.32
CA VAL A 25 -11.31 -5.17 6.78
C VAL A 25 -12.74 -5.37 7.28
N LYS A 26 -13.74 -4.96 6.50
CA LYS A 26 -15.16 -5.14 6.85
C LYS A 26 -15.51 -6.62 7.01
N LEU A 27 -15.11 -7.47 6.07
CA LEU A 27 -15.39 -8.91 6.17
C LEU A 27 -14.67 -9.56 7.35
N GLU A 28 -13.42 -9.18 7.61
CA GLU A 28 -12.65 -9.65 8.76
C GLU A 28 -13.33 -9.27 10.08
N LEU A 29 -13.77 -8.02 10.22
CA LEU A 29 -14.46 -7.56 11.42
C LEU A 29 -15.86 -8.15 11.56
N LEU A 30 -16.58 -8.32 10.45
CA LEU A 30 -17.89 -8.96 10.45
C LEU A 30 -17.79 -10.38 11.01
N ASP A 31 -16.81 -11.17 10.54
CA ASP A 31 -16.57 -12.53 11.00
C ASP A 31 -16.20 -12.58 12.48
N HIS A 32 -15.28 -11.71 12.93
CA HIS A 32 -14.88 -11.64 14.33
C HIS A 32 -16.02 -11.20 15.26
N ILE A 33 -16.78 -10.16 14.90
CA ILE A 33 -17.88 -9.66 15.73
C ILE A 33 -19.04 -10.66 15.74
N ALA A 34 -19.37 -11.26 14.61
CA ALA A 34 -20.40 -12.31 14.55
C ALA A 34 -20.02 -13.49 15.45
N SER A 35 -18.79 -13.99 15.33
CA SER A 35 -18.28 -15.08 16.17
C SER A 35 -18.32 -14.75 17.66
N GLU A 36 -17.92 -13.53 18.05
CA GLU A 36 -17.98 -13.08 19.45
C GLU A 36 -19.42 -13.04 19.99
N ILE A 37 -20.37 -12.55 19.19
CA ILE A 37 -21.80 -12.53 19.57
C ILE A 37 -22.35 -13.95 19.68
N GLU A 38 -22.04 -14.84 18.73
CA GLU A 38 -22.47 -16.25 18.76
C GLU A 38 -21.96 -16.99 19.99
N GLU A 39 -20.71 -16.74 20.37
CA GLU A 39 -20.10 -17.30 21.57
C GLU A 39 -20.83 -16.83 22.82
N ARG A 40 -21.02 -15.51 22.98
CA ARG A 40 -21.71 -14.94 24.16
C ARG A 40 -23.18 -15.33 24.25
N LEU A 41 -23.89 -15.41 23.14
CA LEU A 41 -25.27 -15.94 23.11
C LEU A 41 -25.34 -17.39 23.58
N SER A 42 -24.29 -18.17 23.34
CA SER A 42 -24.23 -19.57 23.76
C SER A 42 -23.91 -19.71 25.25
N SER A 43 -23.08 -18.82 25.80
CA SER A 43 -22.61 -18.91 27.19
C SER A 43 -23.51 -18.17 28.19
N GLU A 44 -24.08 -17.03 27.83
CA GLU A 44 -24.67 -16.08 28.79
C GLU A 44 -26.22 -16.12 28.86
N LYS A 45 -26.90 -16.91 28.01
CA LYS A 45 -28.38 -16.97 27.90
C LYS A 45 -29.05 -15.58 27.82
N MET A 46 -28.36 -14.59 27.26
CA MET A 46 -28.88 -13.24 27.06
C MET A 46 -29.55 -13.10 25.69
N SER A 47 -30.39 -12.07 25.53
CA SER A 47 -30.96 -11.73 24.23
C SER A 47 -29.90 -11.13 23.31
N PHE A 48 -30.11 -11.27 21.99
CA PHE A 48 -29.23 -10.70 20.97
C PHE A 48 -28.97 -9.21 21.17
N ASP A 49 -30.00 -8.40 21.46
CA ASP A 49 -29.85 -6.95 21.56
C ASP A 49 -28.89 -6.53 22.68
N ILE A 50 -28.91 -7.25 23.81
CA ILE A 50 -28.02 -6.98 24.95
C ILE A 50 -26.58 -7.34 24.57
N VAL A 51 -26.36 -8.54 24.02
CA VAL A 51 -25.03 -9.01 23.60
C VAL A 51 -24.47 -8.14 22.48
N PHE A 52 -25.29 -7.81 21.49
CA PHE A 52 -24.94 -6.94 20.38
C PHE A 52 -24.42 -5.59 20.87
N LYS A 53 -25.16 -4.93 21.76
CA LYS A 53 -24.75 -3.64 22.32
C LYS A 53 -23.46 -3.76 23.11
N ALA A 54 -23.33 -4.75 23.98
CA ALA A 54 -22.13 -4.97 24.79
C ALA A 54 -20.89 -5.27 23.94
N VAL A 55 -21.04 -6.02 22.84
CA VAL A 55 -19.95 -6.28 21.90
C VAL A 55 -19.57 -4.99 21.17
N PHE A 56 -20.53 -4.22 20.65
CA PHE A 56 -20.19 -2.97 19.96
C PHE A 56 -19.61 -1.89 20.88
N GLU A 57 -20.02 -1.82 22.15
CA GLU A 57 -19.38 -0.97 23.17
C GLU A 57 -17.88 -1.34 23.34
N LYS A 58 -17.55 -2.63 23.33
CA LYS A 58 -16.15 -3.10 23.36
C LYS A 58 -15.37 -2.71 22.09
N TRP A 59 -16.03 -2.71 20.93
CA TRP A 59 -15.41 -2.37 19.64
C TRP A 59 -15.39 -0.87 19.33
N GLU A 60 -16.05 -0.03 20.13
CA GLU A 60 -16.20 1.41 19.91
C GLU A 60 -14.86 2.10 19.65
N GLN A 61 -13.86 1.86 20.51
CA GLN A 61 -12.53 2.46 20.36
C GLN A 61 -11.82 2.05 19.06
N SER A 62 -12.03 0.81 18.59
CA SER A 62 -11.44 0.29 17.35
C SER A 62 -12.13 0.83 16.10
N LEU A 63 -13.42 1.17 16.24
CA LEU A 63 -14.26 1.71 15.17
C LEU A 63 -14.20 3.24 15.11
N GLU A 64 -13.73 3.90 16.17
CA GLU A 64 -13.52 5.34 16.23
C GLU A 64 -12.74 5.86 15.01
N ILE A 65 -13.26 6.91 14.37
CA ILE A 65 -12.59 7.54 13.24
C ILE A 65 -11.33 8.22 13.74
N SER A 66 -10.19 7.75 13.26
CA SER A 66 -8.88 8.28 13.60
C SER A 66 -8.07 8.60 12.35
N SER A 67 -6.90 9.19 12.56
CA SER A 67 -5.90 9.44 11.52
C SER A 67 -4.51 9.17 12.07
N SER A 68 -3.56 8.88 11.18
CA SER A 68 -2.15 8.75 11.56
C SER A 68 -1.33 9.85 10.89
N GLY A 69 -1.29 11.02 11.52
CA GLY A 69 -0.59 12.21 11.00
C GLY A 69 0.86 11.92 10.58
N ASN A 70 1.60 11.16 11.38
CA ASN A 70 3.03 10.91 11.16
C ASN A 70 3.33 9.87 10.07
N TRP A 71 2.38 8.99 9.72
CA TRP A 71 2.63 7.87 8.80
C TRP A 71 1.75 7.88 7.55
N LEU A 72 0.47 8.15 7.72
CA LEU A 72 -0.51 8.20 6.62
C LEU A 72 -0.92 9.64 6.29
N GLY A 73 -0.49 10.63 7.07
CA GLY A 73 -0.88 12.03 6.94
C GLY A 73 -2.22 12.33 7.61
N ALA A 74 -2.41 13.59 8.03
CA ALA A 74 -3.58 14.04 8.78
C ALA A 74 -4.90 13.93 7.99
N PHE A 75 -4.83 13.91 6.67
CA PHE A 75 -6.00 13.84 5.79
C PHE A 75 -6.51 12.40 5.57
N PHE A 76 -5.74 11.38 5.97
CA PHE A 76 -6.19 10.00 5.88
C PHE A 76 -7.02 9.64 7.12
N LYS A 77 -8.35 9.69 6.98
CA LYS A 77 -9.32 9.34 8.02
C LYS A 77 -9.96 7.98 7.74
N ALA A 78 -9.97 7.10 8.73
CA ALA A 78 -10.63 5.80 8.70
C ALA A 78 -10.83 5.29 10.15
N PRO A 79 -11.64 4.25 10.37
CA PRO A 79 -11.68 3.57 11.67
C PRO A 79 -10.28 3.18 12.17
N ARG A 80 -10.05 3.28 13.48
CA ARG A 80 -8.74 3.01 14.12
C ARG A 80 -8.14 1.68 13.71
N VAL A 81 -8.94 0.63 13.66
CA VAL A 81 -8.53 -0.70 13.20
C VAL A 81 -7.94 -0.70 11.78
N VAL A 82 -8.50 0.13 10.88
CA VAL A 82 -8.00 0.29 9.51
C VAL A 82 -6.68 1.06 9.52
N ILE A 83 -6.60 2.15 10.30
CA ILE A 83 -5.41 2.98 10.43
C ILE A 83 -4.24 2.16 10.96
N GLU A 84 -4.43 1.43 12.06
CA GLU A 84 -3.38 0.63 12.69
C GLU A 84 -2.84 -0.46 11.76
N LYS A 85 -3.74 -1.14 11.03
CA LYS A 85 -3.37 -2.13 10.00
C LYS A 85 -2.55 -1.49 8.88
N LEU A 86 -2.98 -0.33 8.37
CA LEU A 86 -2.29 0.39 7.30
C LEU A 86 -0.95 0.98 7.73
N VAL A 87 -0.84 1.49 8.96
CA VAL A 87 0.42 1.99 9.52
C VAL A 87 1.43 0.86 9.67
N THR A 88 1.01 -0.26 10.27
CA THR A 88 1.86 -1.45 10.43
C THR A 88 2.36 -1.95 9.07
N TYR A 89 1.46 -2.04 8.09
CA TYR A 89 1.82 -2.39 6.72
C TYR A 89 2.81 -1.39 6.09
N SER A 90 2.53 -0.09 6.23
CA SER A 90 3.34 0.97 5.62
C SER A 90 4.75 1.03 6.21
N LYS A 91 4.90 0.84 7.52
CA LYS A 91 6.21 0.74 8.19
C LYS A 91 7.06 -0.39 7.61
N MET A 92 6.50 -1.59 7.52
CA MET A 92 7.20 -2.73 6.91
C MET A 92 7.55 -2.45 5.46
N GLN A 93 6.62 -1.88 4.69
CA GLN A 93 6.85 -1.55 3.29
C GLN A 93 8.00 -0.54 3.11
N VAL A 94 8.10 0.49 3.96
CA VAL A 94 9.21 1.46 3.92
C VAL A 94 10.54 0.77 4.16
N VAL A 95 10.63 -0.13 5.13
CA VAL A 95 11.85 -0.92 5.37
C VAL A 95 12.22 -1.74 4.14
N PHE A 96 11.26 -2.43 3.51
CA PHE A 96 11.53 -3.19 2.28
C PHE A 96 11.96 -2.31 1.10
N ILE A 97 11.37 -1.13 0.94
CA ILE A 97 11.76 -0.16 -0.10
C ILE A 97 13.20 0.31 0.12
N LEU A 98 13.56 0.67 1.36
CA LEU A 98 14.91 1.12 1.70
C LEU A 98 15.95 0.02 1.49
N MET A 99 15.68 -1.20 1.97
CA MET A 99 16.59 -2.34 1.77
C MET A 99 16.75 -2.67 0.29
N SER A 100 15.66 -2.63 -0.47
CA SER A 100 15.69 -2.86 -1.92
C SER A 100 16.46 -1.75 -2.65
N ALA A 101 16.30 -0.49 -2.22
CA ALA A 101 17.02 0.65 -2.80
C ALA A 101 18.52 0.57 -2.51
N LEU A 102 18.92 0.13 -1.31
CA LEU A 102 20.32 -0.12 -0.95
C LEU A 102 20.95 -1.19 -1.85
N VAL A 103 20.29 -2.35 -2.00
CA VAL A 103 20.78 -3.44 -2.84
C VAL A 103 20.84 -3.00 -4.31
N PHE A 104 19.76 -2.38 -4.82
CA PHE A 104 19.70 -1.88 -6.19
C PHE A 104 20.79 -0.84 -6.46
N GLY A 105 20.94 0.14 -5.57
CA GLY A 105 21.95 1.19 -5.69
C GLY A 105 23.38 0.64 -5.65
N PHE A 106 23.63 -0.35 -4.79
CA PHE A 106 24.94 -1.01 -4.70
C PHE A 106 25.30 -1.76 -5.99
N VAL A 107 24.38 -2.58 -6.48
CA VAL A 107 24.56 -3.32 -7.74
C VAL A 107 24.76 -2.35 -8.91
N LEU A 108 23.95 -1.30 -9.01
CA LEU A 108 24.07 -0.32 -10.08
C LEU A 108 25.40 0.44 -9.99
N ALA A 109 25.87 0.79 -8.80
CA ALA A 109 27.15 1.46 -8.61
C ALA A 109 28.33 0.57 -8.99
N LEU A 110 28.27 -0.74 -8.69
CA LEU A 110 29.26 -1.70 -9.15
C LEU A 110 29.29 -1.77 -10.68
N ILE A 111 28.14 -1.83 -11.33
CA ILE A 111 28.07 -1.86 -12.80
C ILE A 111 28.66 -0.58 -13.39
N VAL A 112 28.19 0.58 -12.94
CA VAL A 112 28.58 1.88 -13.51
C VAL A 112 30.06 2.18 -13.27
N SER A 113 30.61 1.82 -12.10
CA SER A 113 32.03 2.04 -11.79
C SER A 113 32.99 1.09 -12.53
N ASN A 114 32.47 0.10 -13.27
CA ASN A 114 33.28 -0.80 -14.09
C ASN A 114 33.05 -0.58 -15.60
N ILE A 115 32.15 0.33 -15.99
CA ILE A 115 31.90 0.65 -17.40
C ILE A 115 33.01 1.57 -17.91
N GLN A 116 33.78 1.08 -18.88
CA GLN A 116 34.84 1.85 -19.53
C GLN A 116 34.40 2.49 -20.86
N SER A 117 33.38 1.93 -21.53
CA SER A 117 32.93 2.43 -22.83
C SER A 117 31.75 3.41 -22.69
N GLN A 118 31.81 4.55 -23.38
CA GLN A 118 30.70 5.52 -23.40
C GLN A 118 29.43 4.93 -24.02
N GLN A 119 29.56 4.03 -24.99
CA GLN A 119 28.42 3.41 -25.67
C GLN A 119 27.60 2.50 -24.72
N THR A 120 28.27 1.67 -23.92
CA THR A 120 27.57 0.82 -22.93
C THR A 120 26.93 1.67 -21.84
N PHE A 121 27.59 2.75 -21.42
CA PHE A 121 27.03 3.71 -20.47
C PHE A 121 25.74 4.36 -20.97
N ASN A 122 25.77 4.89 -22.20
CA ASN A 122 24.60 5.49 -22.84
C ASN A 122 23.45 4.48 -23.02
N SER A 123 23.78 3.23 -23.36
CA SER A 123 22.78 2.16 -23.52
C SER A 123 22.11 1.81 -22.19
N LEU A 124 22.89 1.72 -21.10
CA LEU A 124 22.35 1.48 -19.76
C LEU A 124 21.50 2.66 -19.27
N ASN A 125 21.93 3.90 -19.52
CA ASN A 125 21.15 5.10 -19.23
C ASN A 125 19.79 5.10 -19.95
N LEU A 126 19.78 4.75 -21.24
CA LEU A 126 18.55 4.62 -22.03
C LEU A 126 17.66 3.48 -21.52
N GLY A 127 18.25 2.34 -21.15
CA GLY A 127 17.55 1.20 -20.56
C GLY A 127 16.85 1.56 -19.25
N LEU A 128 17.53 2.28 -18.34
CA LEU A 128 16.94 2.77 -17.09
C LEU A 128 15.76 3.71 -17.36
N LYS A 129 15.93 4.71 -18.25
CA LYS A 129 14.82 5.59 -18.62
C LYS A 129 13.61 4.83 -19.14
N GLY A 130 13.84 3.87 -20.05
CA GLY A 130 12.78 3.02 -20.60
C GLY A 130 12.07 2.20 -19.52
N ALA A 131 12.85 1.56 -18.62
CA ALA A 131 12.31 0.80 -17.50
C ALA A 131 11.47 1.68 -16.56
N TYR A 132 11.94 2.90 -16.26
CA TYR A 132 11.20 3.83 -15.42
C TYR A 132 9.89 4.29 -16.08
N LEU A 133 9.93 4.60 -17.38
CA LEU A 133 8.75 4.96 -18.15
C LEU A 133 7.71 3.83 -18.13
N ILE A 134 8.13 2.57 -18.27
CA ILE A 134 7.25 1.40 -18.14
C ILE A 134 6.61 1.35 -16.75
N LEU A 135 7.37 1.60 -15.66
CA LEU A 135 6.83 1.62 -14.30
C LEU A 135 5.78 2.74 -14.11
N VAL A 136 6.01 3.91 -14.68
CA VAL A 136 5.06 5.03 -14.65
C VAL A 136 3.78 4.66 -15.41
N LEU A 137 3.90 4.13 -16.63
CA LEU A 137 2.74 3.67 -17.41
C LEU A 137 1.97 2.57 -16.67
N ALA A 138 2.67 1.61 -16.07
CA ALA A 138 2.05 0.58 -15.24
C ALA A 138 1.32 1.17 -14.02
N THR A 139 1.84 2.25 -13.44
CA THR A 139 1.19 2.93 -12.31
C THR A 139 -0.09 3.65 -12.77
N VAL A 140 -0.05 4.29 -13.94
CA VAL A 140 -1.25 4.89 -14.57
C VAL A 140 -2.30 3.83 -14.86
N LEU A 141 -1.90 2.70 -15.43
CA LEU A 141 -2.80 1.56 -15.64
C LEU A 141 -3.37 1.07 -14.31
N GLY A 142 -2.56 0.96 -13.25
CA GLY A 142 -3.00 0.60 -11.91
C GLY A 142 -4.04 1.56 -11.32
N LEU A 143 -3.90 2.88 -11.55
CA LEU A 143 -4.89 3.88 -11.15
C LEU A 143 -6.22 3.66 -11.86
N PHE A 144 -6.19 3.52 -13.18
CA PHE A 144 -7.38 3.28 -13.99
C PHE A 144 -8.11 1.99 -13.56
N LEU A 145 -7.33 0.94 -13.36
CA LEU A 145 -7.78 -0.37 -12.92
C LEU A 145 -8.48 -0.29 -11.55
N ILE A 146 -7.85 0.31 -10.54
CA ILE A 146 -8.45 0.49 -9.20
C ILE A 146 -9.73 1.33 -9.28
N TRP A 147 -9.75 2.37 -10.12
CA TRP A 147 -10.94 3.19 -10.32
C TRP A 147 -12.08 2.39 -10.96
N TYR A 148 -11.79 1.55 -11.96
CA TYR A 148 -12.76 0.70 -12.64
C TYR A 148 -13.35 -0.39 -11.73
N SER A 149 -12.60 -0.89 -10.74
CA SER A 149 -13.05 -2.01 -9.90
C SER A 149 -14.25 -1.67 -9.01
N LYS A 150 -14.49 -0.39 -8.70
CA LYS A 150 -15.52 0.16 -7.79
C LYS A 150 -15.50 -0.38 -6.35
N ILE A 151 -14.72 -1.42 -6.06
CA ILE A 151 -14.59 -2.05 -4.75
C ILE A 151 -13.53 -1.30 -3.95
N LYS A 152 -13.92 -0.78 -2.79
CA LYS A 152 -12.98 -0.12 -1.88
C LYS A 152 -12.24 -1.17 -1.06
N THR A 153 -10.92 -1.19 -1.16
CA THR A 153 -10.03 -1.99 -0.30
C THR A 153 -9.00 -1.07 0.36
N THR A 154 -8.45 -1.47 1.49
CA THR A 154 -7.37 -0.71 2.15
C THR A 154 -6.16 -0.48 1.24
N TYR A 155 -5.71 -1.50 0.50
CA TYR A 155 -4.56 -1.39 -0.43
C TYR A 155 -4.82 -0.45 -1.61
N GLY A 156 -6.00 -0.54 -2.24
CA GLY A 156 -6.39 0.37 -3.32
C GLY A 156 -6.47 1.82 -2.85
N ARG A 157 -6.97 2.07 -1.63
CA ARG A 157 -6.99 3.41 -1.04
C ARG A 157 -5.58 3.93 -0.75
N LEU A 158 -4.72 3.10 -0.17
CA LEU A 158 -3.31 3.45 0.07
C LEU A 158 -2.58 3.74 -1.24
N PHE A 159 -2.90 2.98 -2.30
CA PHE A 159 -2.34 3.20 -3.62
C PHE A 159 -2.74 4.57 -4.19
N LEU A 160 -4.04 4.92 -4.16
CA LEU A 160 -4.52 6.21 -4.64
C LEU A 160 -3.92 7.38 -3.84
N TYR A 161 -3.74 7.19 -2.53
CA TYR A 161 -3.21 8.23 -1.65
C TYR A 161 -1.72 8.50 -1.85
N ARG A 162 -0.91 7.46 -2.12
CA ARG A 162 0.56 7.57 -2.26
C ARG A 162 1.05 7.57 -3.71
N GLY A 163 0.24 7.08 -4.64
CA GLY A 163 0.64 6.81 -6.02
C GLY A 163 1.06 8.04 -6.80
N TRP A 164 0.57 9.23 -6.41
CA TRP A 164 0.96 10.47 -7.04
C TRP A 164 2.45 10.80 -6.86
N LEU A 165 3.12 10.27 -5.84
CA LEU A 165 4.57 10.44 -5.62
C LEU A 165 5.40 9.83 -6.77
N VAL A 166 4.88 8.81 -7.47
CA VAL A 166 5.53 8.26 -8.66
C VAL A 166 5.64 9.32 -9.77
N PHE A 167 4.63 10.19 -9.91
CA PHE A 167 4.68 11.26 -10.92
C PHE A 167 5.65 12.38 -10.54
N LEU A 168 5.82 12.67 -9.25
CA LEU A 168 6.86 13.61 -8.81
C LEU A 168 8.26 13.11 -9.18
N PHE A 169 8.53 11.82 -8.97
CA PHE A 169 9.81 11.23 -9.34
C PHE A 169 10.01 11.18 -10.85
N PHE A 170 8.96 10.99 -11.65
CA PHE A 170 9.03 11.12 -13.10
C PHE A 170 9.50 12.49 -13.54
N PHE A 171 9.04 13.56 -12.89
CA PHE A 171 9.50 14.90 -13.19
C PHE A 171 11.02 15.07 -12.96
N GLN A 172 11.53 14.52 -11.85
CA GLN A 172 12.97 14.52 -11.55
C GLN A 172 13.81 13.80 -12.62
N PHE A 173 13.32 12.66 -13.15
CA PHE A 173 14.02 11.90 -14.20
C PHE A 173 13.99 12.55 -15.59
N ASN A 174 12.98 13.38 -15.90
CA ASN A 174 12.88 14.05 -17.20
C ASN A 174 13.61 15.40 -17.24
N ILE A 175 13.69 16.14 -16.12
CA ILE A 175 14.49 17.36 -16.05
C ILE A 175 15.98 17.01 -16.19
N ASN A 176 16.42 15.95 -15.52
CA ASN A 176 17.77 15.43 -15.67
C ASN A 176 17.79 14.51 -16.89
N ASN A 177 17.89 15.11 -18.08
CA ASN A 177 17.98 14.44 -19.39
C ASN A 177 18.99 13.28 -19.45
N GLU A 178 19.87 13.13 -18.47
CA GLU A 178 20.75 12.00 -18.25
C GLU A 178 20.72 11.65 -16.75
N PRO A 179 19.91 10.68 -16.30
CA PRO A 179 19.87 10.31 -14.88
C PRO A 179 21.22 9.83 -14.36
N LEU A 180 22.06 9.29 -15.26
CA LEU A 180 23.44 8.93 -14.94
C LEU A 180 24.49 10.02 -15.24
N LYS A 181 24.13 11.27 -15.57
CA LYS A 181 25.13 12.29 -15.99
C LYS A 181 26.27 12.52 -15.00
N HIS A 182 25.96 12.39 -13.71
CA HIS A 182 26.92 12.64 -12.64
C HIS A 182 27.86 11.46 -12.37
N PHE A 183 27.70 10.36 -13.09
CA PHE A 183 28.55 9.20 -12.93
C PHE A 183 29.76 9.30 -13.84
N ASP A 184 30.92 9.23 -13.22
CA ASP A 184 32.20 9.12 -13.88
C ASP A 184 32.92 7.91 -13.27
N ASN A 185 33.65 7.18 -14.10
CA ASN A 185 34.56 6.13 -13.65
C ASN A 185 35.71 6.72 -12.80
N ASN A 186 35.98 8.01 -12.94
CA ASN A 186 36.96 8.73 -12.12
C ASN A 186 36.42 9.13 -10.73
N ASN A 187 35.12 9.06 -10.50
CA ASN A 187 34.54 9.37 -9.20
C ASN A 187 34.85 8.25 -8.19
N SER A 188 34.90 8.60 -6.91
CA SER A 188 34.98 7.60 -5.86
C SER A 188 33.74 6.68 -5.90
N PHE A 189 33.95 5.39 -5.60
CA PHE A 189 32.86 4.41 -5.55
C PHE A 189 31.72 4.87 -4.62
N LEU A 190 32.06 5.52 -3.50
CA LEU A 190 31.09 6.03 -2.54
C LEU A 190 30.19 7.12 -3.16
N TYR A 191 30.74 8.02 -3.97
CA TYR A 191 29.96 9.03 -4.68
C TYR A 191 29.00 8.40 -5.70
N ASN A 192 29.49 7.43 -6.47
CA ASN A 192 28.66 6.67 -7.41
C ASN A 192 27.57 5.88 -6.66
N PHE A 193 27.89 5.27 -5.52
CA PHE A 193 26.92 4.55 -4.70
C PHE A 193 25.79 5.43 -4.19
N ILE A 194 26.11 6.60 -3.60
CA ILE A 194 25.09 7.54 -3.12
C ILE A 194 24.20 8.02 -4.28
N SER A 195 24.80 8.34 -5.43
CA SER A 195 24.06 8.76 -6.62
C SER A 195 23.13 7.65 -7.13
N CYS A 196 23.61 6.40 -7.18
CA CYS A 196 22.81 5.24 -7.56
C CYS A 196 21.67 4.97 -6.57
N LEU A 197 21.91 5.18 -5.28
CA LEU A 197 20.90 5.00 -4.23
C LEU A 197 19.76 6.02 -4.38
N LEU A 198 20.08 7.28 -4.67
CA LEU A 198 19.08 8.33 -4.91
C LEU A 198 18.21 8.03 -6.13
N ILE A 199 18.78 7.43 -7.18
CA ILE A 199 18.06 6.98 -8.38
C ILE A 199 17.27 5.70 -8.10
N GLY A 200 17.85 4.78 -7.33
CA GLY A 200 17.24 3.49 -6.99
C GLY A 200 15.99 3.61 -6.15
N PHE A 201 15.93 4.61 -5.26
CA PHE A 201 14.77 4.81 -4.38
C PHE A 201 13.45 5.05 -5.16
N PRO A 202 13.36 5.98 -6.13
CA PRO A 202 12.18 6.10 -7.00
C PRO A 202 11.79 4.81 -7.73
N PHE A 203 12.75 4.02 -8.22
CA PHE A 203 12.49 2.77 -8.91
C PHE A 203 11.83 1.75 -7.99
N THR A 204 12.47 1.49 -6.84
CA THR A 204 11.96 0.51 -5.89
C THR A 204 10.63 0.97 -5.30
N TYR A 205 10.49 2.25 -4.98
CA TYR A 205 9.22 2.83 -4.56
C TYR A 205 8.10 2.56 -5.57
N SER A 206 8.34 2.85 -6.86
CA SER A 206 7.35 2.66 -7.93
C SER A 206 6.97 1.18 -8.08
N PHE A 207 7.95 0.27 -7.98
CA PHE A 207 7.68 -1.17 -7.98
C PHE A 207 6.80 -1.60 -6.81
N PHE A 208 7.12 -1.17 -5.57
CA PHE A 208 6.31 -1.48 -4.39
C PHE A 208 4.92 -0.86 -4.43
N GLN A 209 4.75 0.24 -5.17
CA GLN A 209 3.46 0.85 -5.42
C GLN A 209 2.60 -0.04 -6.34
N LEU A 210 3.18 -0.63 -7.38
CA LEU A 210 2.48 -1.62 -8.23
C LEU A 210 2.06 -2.87 -7.45
N LEU A 211 2.85 -3.31 -6.47
CA LEU A 211 2.47 -4.43 -5.59
C LEU A 211 1.18 -4.16 -4.80
N LEU A 212 0.88 -2.90 -4.45
CA LEU A 212 -0.41 -2.55 -3.84
C LEU A 212 -1.59 -2.80 -4.79
N THR A 213 -1.41 -2.49 -6.07
CA THR A 213 -2.41 -2.77 -7.11
C THR A 213 -2.65 -4.28 -7.23
N VAL A 214 -1.58 -5.08 -7.25
CA VAL A 214 -1.71 -6.55 -7.27
C VAL A 214 -2.47 -7.08 -6.05
N LYS A 215 -2.17 -6.57 -4.85
CA LYS A 215 -2.88 -6.94 -3.61
C LYS A 215 -4.36 -6.54 -3.64
N HIS A 216 -4.67 -5.34 -4.11
CA HIS A 216 -6.04 -4.89 -4.33
C HIS A 216 -6.80 -5.87 -5.23
N TYR A 217 -6.22 -6.26 -6.37
CA TYR A 217 -6.86 -7.19 -7.29
C TYR A 217 -7.01 -8.60 -6.77
N LYS A 218 -6.03 -9.08 -5.99
CA LYS A 218 -6.14 -10.39 -5.32
C LYS A 218 -7.37 -10.44 -4.40
N ILE A 219 -7.67 -9.34 -3.71
CA ILE A 219 -8.86 -9.22 -2.85
C ILE A 219 -10.11 -9.09 -3.70
N VAL A 220 -10.13 -8.19 -4.68
CA VAL A 220 -11.28 -8.02 -5.59
C VAL A 220 -11.68 -9.33 -6.25
N LYS A 221 -10.70 -10.13 -6.70
CA LYS A 221 -10.97 -11.45 -7.29
C LYS A 221 -11.59 -12.41 -6.28
N LYS A 222 -11.08 -12.45 -5.03
CA LYS A 222 -11.68 -13.27 -3.96
C LYS A 222 -13.12 -12.87 -3.67
N LEU A 223 -13.41 -11.56 -3.63
CA LEU A 223 -14.74 -11.03 -3.35
C LEU A 223 -15.76 -11.31 -4.47
N LYS A 224 -15.32 -11.47 -5.72
CA LYS A 224 -16.20 -11.80 -6.85
C LYS A 224 -16.51 -13.30 -6.96
N LEU A 225 -15.80 -14.14 -6.21
CA LEU A 225 -15.99 -15.60 -6.20
C LEU A 225 -16.90 -16.08 -5.07
N VAL A 226 -17.22 -15.19 -4.13
CA VAL A 226 -18.18 -15.38 -3.04
C VAL A 226 -19.50 -14.76 -3.48
#